data_AF-A0A7R9LTB3-F1
#
_entry.id   AF-A0A7R9LTB3-F1
#
_cell.length_a   1.000
_cell.length_b   1.000
_cell.length_c   1.000
_cell.angle_alpha   90.00
_cell.angle_beta   90.00
_cell.angle_gamma   90.00
#
_symmetry.space_group_name_H-M   'P 1'
#
loop_
_entity.id
_entity.type
_entity.pdbx_description
1 polymer ?
#
loop_
_entity_poly.entity_id
_entity_poly.type
_entity_poly.pdbx_seq_one_letter_code
_entity_poly.pdbx_strand_id
1 'polypeptide(L)'
;MGLKVRTFALVLDRPAAVYRASEVVSGQCVLALDGDMHLSQLTITLKGEAECEWTEQKTVAAHQSHGNHGSDHNHHHHDHNQTRTETVRHHAKHTHNHHHHDHNQTRTETVRHHAKHTCVDLVYCPGNVYPSTLSGGQHNIGFNFQLPLGALPSSFESTYGHIRYWIEAHIRKTAFFAFDERTRLPLQIRAPALASPQELAMPAVNSAQKTVGLFGGQPLSLRAEIARTGHAVGSTLQITCFVDNRSKKAMQLMATLRQEVDFFANGSKRRSDEKIAKSMGPTVGAHTVATEVILLPIPLTAAVVYNSCPIIRAKHVLDVFLSISGSFDLHVILGIILTND
;
A
#
# COMPACT_ATOMS: atom_id res chain seq x y z
N MET A 1 15.01 43.72 -3.63
CA MET A 1 13.57 43.40 -3.59
C MET A 1 13.40 42.23 -2.64
N GLY A 2 13.01 42.51 -1.38
CA GLY A 2 12.83 41.47 -0.37
C GLY A 2 11.62 40.58 -0.69
N LEU A 3 11.65 39.34 -0.19
CA LEU A 3 10.48 38.47 -0.18
C LEU A 3 9.36 39.20 0.57
N LYS A 4 8.23 39.46 -0.13
CA LYS A 4 7.06 40.12 0.46
C LYS A 4 6.22 39.17 1.31
N VAL A 5 6.54 37.87 1.34
CA VAL A 5 5.79 36.85 2.08
C VAL A 5 6.53 36.52 3.36
N ARG A 6 5.89 36.81 4.49
CA ARG A 6 6.39 36.50 5.83
C ARG A 6 5.90 35.15 6.34
N THR A 7 4.63 34.82 6.04
CA THR A 7 4.01 33.55 6.43
C THR A 7 3.19 33.00 5.29
N PHE A 8 3.33 31.72 4.98
CA PHE A 8 2.47 31.00 4.07
C PHE A 8 2.20 29.59 4.60
N ALA A 9 1.06 29.42 5.27
CA ALA A 9 0.75 28.21 6.02
C ALA A 9 -0.69 27.77 5.79
N LEU A 10 -0.91 26.46 5.81
CA LEU A 10 -2.23 25.83 5.85
C LEU A 10 -2.52 25.42 7.29
N VAL A 11 -3.74 25.72 7.75
CA VAL A 11 -4.24 25.35 9.08
C VAL A 11 -5.60 24.68 8.90
N LEU A 12 -5.77 23.49 9.48
CA LEU A 12 -7.05 22.78 9.48
C LEU A 12 -7.91 23.21 10.66
N ASP A 13 -9.23 23.25 10.45
CA ASP A 13 -10.18 23.47 11.54
C ASP A 13 -10.17 22.32 12.55
N ARG A 14 -9.83 21.11 12.09
CA ARG A 14 -9.61 19.92 12.93
C ARG A 14 -8.15 19.46 12.86
N PRO A 15 -7.25 19.99 13.70
CA PRO A 15 -5.85 19.56 13.72
C PRO A 15 -5.72 18.06 14.03
N ALA A 16 -4.81 17.38 13.32
CA ALA A 16 -4.53 15.95 13.49
C ALA A 16 -5.75 15.01 13.31
N ALA A 17 -6.84 15.49 12.68
CA ALA A 17 -7.99 14.64 12.39
C ALA A 17 -7.63 13.56 11.36
N VAL A 18 -8.23 12.39 11.57
CA VAL A 18 -8.29 11.32 10.57
C VAL A 18 -9.64 11.44 9.87
N TYR A 19 -9.59 11.67 8.57
CA TYR A 19 -10.78 11.91 7.75
C TYR A 19 -11.28 10.62 7.11
N ARG A 20 -12.58 10.58 6.79
CA ARG A 20 -13.23 9.49 6.07
C ARG A 20 -13.83 10.00 4.75
N ALA A 21 -14.17 9.07 3.85
CA ALA A 21 -14.95 9.43 2.66
C ALA A 21 -16.22 10.20 3.06
N SER A 22 -16.65 11.14 2.22
CA SER A 22 -17.73 12.11 2.47
C SER A 22 -17.56 13.07 3.65
N GLU A 23 -16.44 13.07 4.37
CA GLU A 23 -16.18 14.14 5.32
C GLU A 23 -15.70 15.42 4.61
N VAL A 24 -15.96 16.54 5.28
CA VAL A 24 -15.43 17.85 4.89
C VAL A 24 -14.05 18.06 5.50
N VAL A 25 -13.10 18.44 4.65
CA VAL A 25 -11.80 18.98 5.03
C VAL A 25 -11.83 20.49 4.87
N SER A 26 -11.91 21.21 5.98
CA SER A 26 -11.95 22.67 6.01
C SER A 26 -10.82 23.26 6.83
N GLY A 27 -10.51 24.52 6.54
CA GLY A 27 -9.42 25.24 7.17
C GLY A 27 -9.16 26.59 6.53
N GLN A 28 -7.98 27.13 6.81
CA GLN A 28 -7.53 28.43 6.30
C GLN A 28 -6.11 28.34 5.76
N CYS A 29 -5.89 29.04 4.65
CA CYS A 29 -4.57 29.41 4.17
C CYS A 29 -4.22 30.79 4.76
N VAL A 30 -3.25 30.83 5.66
CA VAL A 30 -2.74 32.05 6.30
C VAL A 30 -1.59 32.59 5.48
N LEU A 31 -1.80 33.78 4.90
CA LEU A 31 -0.81 34.51 4.12
C LEU A 31 -0.51 35.85 4.80
N ALA A 32 0.69 36.02 5.34
CA ALA A 32 1.15 37.29 5.90
C ALA A 32 2.15 37.96 4.97
N LEU A 33 1.89 39.23 4.63
CA LEU A 33 2.66 40.01 3.69
C LEU A 33 3.31 41.23 4.36
N ASP A 34 4.58 41.49 4.05
CA ASP A 34 5.30 42.69 4.51
C ASP A 34 4.95 43.96 3.70
N GLY A 35 4.19 43.80 2.62
CA GLY A 35 3.69 44.89 1.78
C GLY A 35 2.85 44.36 0.63
N ASP A 36 2.27 45.26 -0.15
CA ASP A 36 1.32 44.90 -1.20
C ASP A 36 1.93 43.94 -2.23
N MET A 37 1.20 42.87 -2.55
CA MET A 37 1.65 41.82 -3.45
C MET A 37 0.61 41.56 -4.54
N HIS A 38 1.08 41.60 -5.79
CA HIS A 38 0.28 41.19 -6.95
C HIS A 38 0.45 39.69 -7.20
N LEU A 39 -0.67 38.97 -7.27
CA LEU A 39 -0.76 37.53 -7.49
C LEU A 39 -1.38 37.29 -8.85
N SER A 40 -0.84 36.35 -9.64
CA SER A 40 -1.58 35.89 -10.84
C SER A 40 -2.67 34.91 -10.45
N GLN A 41 -2.39 34.05 -9.47
CA GLN A 41 -3.30 33.02 -9.02
C GLN A 41 -2.89 32.53 -7.63
N LEU A 42 -3.86 32.36 -6.75
CA LEU A 42 -3.76 31.49 -5.59
C LEU A 42 -4.66 30.27 -5.85
N THR A 43 -4.11 29.08 -5.62
CA THR A 43 -4.85 27.83 -5.72
C THR A 43 -4.60 27.02 -4.47
N ILE A 44 -5.66 26.45 -3.91
CA ILE A 44 -5.59 25.48 -2.83
C ILE A 44 -6.08 24.15 -3.42
N THR A 45 -5.35 23.07 -3.22
CA THR A 45 -5.68 21.75 -3.76
C THR A 45 -5.68 20.71 -2.66
N LEU A 46 -6.64 19.79 -2.66
CA LEU A 46 -6.60 18.56 -1.87
C LEU A 46 -6.21 17.43 -2.80
N LYS A 47 -5.05 16.82 -2.55
CA LYS A 47 -4.49 15.74 -3.35
C LYS A 47 -4.40 14.46 -2.55
N GLY A 48 -4.58 13.34 -3.23
CA GLY A 48 -4.31 12.01 -2.71
C GLY A 48 -3.70 11.17 -3.82
N GLU A 49 -2.54 10.59 -3.55
CA GLU A 49 -1.77 9.83 -4.53
C GLU A 49 -1.27 8.53 -3.90
N ALA A 50 -1.44 7.43 -4.64
CA ALA A 50 -0.74 6.19 -4.41
C ALA A 50 0.48 6.12 -5.34
N GLU A 51 1.61 5.69 -4.82
CA GLU A 51 2.84 5.54 -5.59
C GLU A 51 3.60 4.30 -5.13
N CYS A 52 4.11 3.51 -6.07
CA CYS A 52 4.99 2.39 -5.76
C CYS A 52 6.18 2.33 -6.70
N GLU A 53 7.32 1.88 -6.17
CA GLU A 53 8.58 1.79 -6.88
C GLU A 53 9.47 0.67 -6.34
N TRP A 54 10.12 -0.07 -7.24
CA TRP A 54 11.21 -0.98 -6.88
C TRP A 54 12.17 -1.20 -8.05
N THR A 55 13.32 -1.81 -7.77
CA THR A 55 14.31 -2.20 -8.78
C THR A 55 14.59 -3.70 -8.70
N GLU A 56 14.82 -4.32 -9.85
CA GLU A 56 15.19 -5.73 -9.98
C GLU A 56 16.43 -5.86 -10.86
N GLN A 57 17.34 -6.77 -10.50
CA GLN A 57 18.46 -7.13 -11.35
C GLN A 57 18.09 -8.39 -12.14
N LYS A 58 18.15 -8.30 -13.47
CA LYS A 58 17.96 -9.44 -14.37
C LYS A 58 19.28 -9.78 -15.03
N THR A 59 19.69 -11.03 -14.91
CA THR A 59 20.85 -11.55 -15.64
C THR A 59 20.37 -12.08 -16.99
N VAL A 60 20.79 -11.43 -18.07
CA VAL A 60 20.46 -11.83 -19.44
C VAL A 60 21.70 -12.44 -20.08
N ALA A 61 21.53 -13.59 -20.74
CA ALA A 61 22.58 -14.17 -21.56
C ALA A 61 22.81 -13.28 -22.79
N ALA A 62 24.07 -12.92 -23.08
CA ALA A 62 24.39 -12.19 -24.31
C ALA A 62 24.11 -13.08 -25.52
N HIS A 63 22.96 -12.90 -26.17
CA HIS A 63 22.74 -13.46 -27.49
C HIS A 63 23.67 -12.76 -28.48
N GLN A 64 24.66 -13.48 -29.00
CA GLN A 64 25.39 -13.06 -30.20
C GLN A 64 24.40 -13.12 -31.37
N SER A 65 23.92 -11.95 -31.81
CA SER A 65 23.16 -11.84 -33.05
C SER A 65 24.11 -12.03 -34.22
N HIS A 66 24.21 -13.26 -34.75
CA HIS A 66 24.61 -13.42 -36.14
C HIS A 66 23.45 -12.88 -36.98
N GLY A 67 23.66 -11.72 -37.59
CA GLY A 67 22.73 -11.15 -38.55
C GLY A 67 22.61 -12.12 -39.72
N ASN A 68 21.45 -12.75 -39.86
CA ASN A 68 21.08 -13.41 -41.09
C ASN A 68 19.91 -12.64 -41.68
N HIS A 69 20.14 -12.04 -42.85
CA HIS A 69 19.09 -11.45 -43.66
C HIS A 69 18.08 -12.55 -44.04
N GLY A 70 16.95 -12.57 -43.35
CA GLY A 70 15.77 -13.35 -43.70
C GLY A 70 14.64 -12.38 -44.04
N SER A 71 14.30 -12.33 -45.31
CA SER A 71 13.30 -11.49 -45.95
C SER A 71 11.92 -11.51 -45.29
N ASP A 72 11.34 -10.32 -45.19
CA ASP A 72 9.97 -10.03 -44.77
C ASP A 72 8.91 -10.82 -45.55
N HIS A 73 8.06 -11.54 -44.83
CA HIS A 73 6.71 -11.83 -45.30
C HIS A 73 5.68 -11.34 -44.28
N ASN A 74 5.11 -10.20 -44.63
CA ASN A 74 4.03 -9.50 -43.95
C ASN A 74 2.73 -10.32 -44.12
N HIS A 75 2.06 -10.67 -43.02
CA HIS A 75 0.64 -11.03 -43.05
C HIS A 75 -0.11 -10.08 -42.11
N HIS A 76 -0.84 -9.16 -42.71
CA HIS A 76 -1.77 -8.27 -42.04
C HIS A 76 -3.01 -9.05 -41.62
N HIS A 77 -3.31 -9.05 -40.32
CA HIS A 77 -4.69 -9.14 -39.86
C HIS A 77 -4.99 -7.89 -39.06
N HIS A 78 -5.90 -7.08 -39.62
CA HIS A 78 -6.48 -5.91 -39.01
C HIS A 78 -7.68 -6.37 -38.19
N ASP A 79 -7.76 -5.95 -36.92
CA ASP A 79 -9.05 -5.58 -36.34
C ASP A 79 -8.86 -4.52 -35.25
N HIS A 80 -9.62 -3.44 -35.41
CA HIS A 80 -9.67 -2.24 -34.57
C HIS A 80 -10.45 -2.49 -33.28
N ASN A 81 -9.97 -2.00 -32.12
CA ASN A 81 -10.61 -0.83 -31.50
C ASN A 81 -9.84 -0.20 -30.32
N GLN A 82 -9.84 1.14 -30.36
CA GLN A 82 -9.73 2.14 -29.28
C GLN A 82 -8.39 2.40 -28.57
N THR A 83 -7.80 3.49 -29.05
CA THR A 83 -6.78 4.39 -28.54
C THR A 83 -7.02 4.85 -27.09
N ARG A 84 -6.03 4.66 -26.22
CA ARG A 84 -5.80 5.54 -25.06
C ARG A 84 -4.33 5.93 -25.04
N THR A 85 -4.09 7.23 -25.17
CA THR A 85 -2.78 7.84 -25.27
C THR A 85 -2.06 7.76 -23.92
N GLU A 86 -1.18 6.77 -23.73
CA GLU A 86 -0.21 6.77 -22.63
C GLU A 86 1.07 7.44 -23.12
N THR A 87 1.45 8.55 -22.48
CA THR A 87 2.76 9.16 -22.71
C THR A 87 3.80 8.34 -21.95
N VAL A 88 4.29 7.27 -22.58
CA VAL A 88 5.38 6.46 -22.05
C VAL A 88 6.70 7.20 -22.24
N ARG A 89 7.20 7.85 -21.19
CA ARG A 89 8.58 8.34 -21.17
C ARG A 89 9.49 7.21 -20.71
N HIS A 90 10.02 6.46 -21.66
CA HIS A 90 11.17 5.60 -21.41
C HIS A 90 12.38 6.50 -21.12
N HIS A 91 12.90 6.46 -19.91
CA HIS A 91 14.25 6.91 -19.60
C HIS A 91 15.01 5.73 -19.00
N ALA A 92 15.52 4.85 -19.88
CA ALA A 92 16.54 3.89 -19.51
C ALA A 92 17.89 4.62 -19.45
N LYS A 93 18.48 4.76 -18.27
CA LYS A 93 19.87 5.22 -18.14
C LYS A 93 20.79 4.00 -18.37
N HIS A 94 21.51 4.01 -19.49
CA HIS A 94 22.55 3.02 -19.77
C HIS A 94 23.89 3.52 -19.23
N THR A 95 24.48 2.80 -18.28
CA THR A 95 25.89 2.97 -17.88
C THR A 95 26.72 1.86 -18.50
N HIS A 96 27.73 2.23 -19.31
CA HIS A 96 28.68 1.30 -19.93
C HIS A 96 29.98 1.27 -19.12
N ASN A 97 30.40 0.09 -18.68
CA ASN A 97 31.78 -0.17 -18.27
C ASN A 97 32.32 -1.28 -19.18
N HIS A 98 33.48 -1.05 -19.82
CA HIS A 98 34.18 -2.02 -20.67
C HIS A 98 35.40 -2.55 -19.94
N HIS A 99 35.47 -3.87 -19.72
CA HIS A 99 36.70 -4.63 -19.50
C HIS A 99 36.58 -5.95 -20.29
N HIS A 100 37.57 -6.23 -21.14
CA HIS A 100 37.66 -7.42 -21.99
C HIS A 100 38.34 -8.57 -21.23
N HIS A 101 37.61 -9.65 -20.97
CA HIS A 101 38.14 -11.02 -21.03
C HIS A 101 36.99 -12.02 -21.18
N ASP A 102 37.28 -13.08 -21.94
CA ASP A 102 36.33 -13.97 -22.60
C ASP A 102 35.83 -15.06 -21.63
N HIS A 103 34.62 -14.88 -21.12
CA HIS A 103 33.82 -15.92 -20.45
C HIS A 103 32.35 -15.55 -20.60
N ASN A 104 31.57 -16.45 -21.23
CA ASN A 104 30.10 -16.48 -21.30
C ASN A 104 29.41 -15.23 -20.72
N GLN A 105 29.43 -14.12 -21.46
CA GLN A 105 29.11 -12.80 -20.92
C GLN A 105 27.63 -12.74 -20.53
N THR A 106 27.37 -12.88 -19.23
CA THR A 106 26.07 -12.57 -18.64
C THR A 106 26.01 -11.07 -18.36
N ARG A 107 25.03 -10.38 -18.95
CA ARG A 107 24.79 -8.95 -18.70
C ARG A 107 23.75 -8.81 -17.61
N THR A 108 24.11 -8.17 -16.50
CA THR A 108 23.15 -7.79 -15.46
C THR A 108 22.49 -6.47 -15.84
N GLU A 109 21.19 -6.49 -16.08
CA GLU A 109 20.36 -5.32 -16.33
C GLU A 109 19.59 -4.95 -15.07
N THR A 110 19.57 -3.66 -14.72
CA THR A 110 18.70 -3.16 -13.64
C THR A 110 17.43 -2.63 -14.27
N VAL A 111 16.29 -3.21 -13.90
CA VAL A 111 14.96 -2.78 -14.34
C VAL A 111 14.30 -2.02 -13.19
N ARG A 112 13.84 -0.79 -13.46
CA ARG A 112 13.08 0.04 -12.52
C ARG A 112 11.60 -0.07 -12.83
N HIS A 113 10.81 -0.40 -11.81
CA HIS A 113 9.37 -0.44 -11.86
C HIS A 113 8.84 0.75 -11.06
N HIS A 114 7.92 1.51 -11.64
CA HIS A 114 7.31 2.69 -11.01
C HIS A 114 5.86 2.82 -11.48
N ALA A 115 4.94 3.10 -10.57
CA ALA A 115 3.57 3.42 -10.91
C ALA A 115 3.00 4.46 -9.95
N LYS A 116 2.12 5.30 -10.47
CA LYS A 116 1.43 6.36 -9.74
C LYS A 116 -0.05 6.33 -10.07
N HIS A 117 -0.88 6.54 -9.06
CA HIS A 117 -2.33 6.58 -9.20
C HIS A 117 -2.92 7.74 -8.39
N THR A 118 -3.69 8.60 -9.04
CA THR A 118 -4.40 9.70 -8.39
C THR A 118 -5.67 9.17 -7.73
N CYS A 119 -5.72 9.22 -6.40
CA CYS A 119 -6.89 8.87 -5.61
C CYS A 119 -7.89 10.03 -5.54
N VAL A 120 -7.41 11.27 -5.46
CA VAL A 120 -8.23 12.49 -5.45
C VAL A 120 -7.38 13.70 -5.88
N ASP A 121 -8.00 14.64 -6.60
CA ASP A 121 -7.41 15.94 -6.96
C ASP A 121 -8.55 16.98 -7.02
N LEU A 122 -8.76 17.68 -5.91
CA LEU A 122 -9.78 18.73 -5.80
C LEU A 122 -9.10 20.09 -5.79
N VAL A 123 -9.66 21.04 -6.53
CA VAL A 123 -9.06 22.36 -6.72
C VAL A 123 -10.03 23.45 -6.27
N TYR A 124 -9.56 24.31 -5.38
CA TYR A 124 -10.22 25.53 -4.97
C TYR A 124 -9.41 26.74 -5.44
N CYS A 125 -10.04 27.57 -6.27
CA CYS A 125 -9.47 28.82 -6.77
C CYS A 125 -10.16 30.01 -6.08
N PRO A 126 -9.58 30.55 -5.00
CA PRO A 126 -10.11 31.73 -4.31
C PRO A 126 -10.12 33.01 -5.16
N GLY A 127 -9.51 33.01 -6.36
CA GLY A 127 -9.46 34.20 -7.24
C GLY A 127 -10.83 34.76 -7.67
N ASN A 128 -11.93 34.01 -7.49
CA ASN A 128 -13.29 34.53 -7.67
C ASN A 128 -13.80 35.33 -6.44
N VAL A 129 -13.08 35.29 -5.33
CA VAL A 129 -13.44 35.85 -4.02
C VAL A 129 -12.44 36.91 -3.56
N TYR A 130 -11.16 36.80 -3.95
CA TYR A 130 -10.08 37.71 -3.54
C TYR A 130 -9.50 38.50 -4.72
N PRO A 131 -9.12 39.78 -4.50
CA PRO A 131 -8.54 40.62 -5.54
C PRO A 131 -7.15 40.12 -5.98
N SER A 132 -6.74 40.47 -7.20
CA SER A 132 -5.42 40.15 -7.76
C SER A 132 -4.25 40.83 -7.02
N THR A 133 -4.54 41.88 -6.25
CA THR A 133 -3.56 42.56 -5.39
C THR A 133 -4.02 42.46 -3.93
N LEU A 134 -3.18 41.86 -3.10
CA LEU A 134 -3.38 41.82 -1.65
C LEU A 134 -2.53 42.89 -0.99
N SER A 135 -3.12 43.65 -0.07
CA SER A 135 -2.39 44.65 0.71
C SER A 135 -1.40 44.01 1.68
N GLY A 136 -0.42 44.76 2.17
CA GLY A 136 0.38 44.36 3.33
C GLY A 136 -0.52 43.97 4.52
N GLY A 137 -0.07 43.00 5.32
CA GLY A 137 -0.82 42.44 6.46
C GLY A 137 -1.16 40.96 6.31
N GLN A 138 -2.05 40.48 7.19
CA GLN A 138 -2.47 39.07 7.25
C GLN A 138 -3.79 38.85 6.51
N HIS A 139 -3.80 37.84 5.65
CA HIS A 139 -4.96 37.37 4.89
C HIS A 139 -5.26 35.93 5.28
N ASN A 140 -6.48 35.67 5.73
CA ASN A 140 -6.96 34.34 6.10
C ASN A 140 -7.95 33.86 5.04
N ILE A 141 -7.50 32.91 4.22
CA ILE A 141 -8.24 32.46 3.04
C ILE A 141 -8.85 31.10 3.35
N GLY A 142 -10.16 31.10 3.63
CA GLY A 142 -10.89 29.89 3.98
C GLY A 142 -11.00 28.91 2.80
N PHE A 143 -10.92 27.62 3.09
CA PHE A 143 -11.17 26.56 2.11
C PHE A 143 -12.06 25.47 2.73
N ASN A 144 -12.79 24.76 1.86
CA ASN A 144 -13.60 23.61 2.21
C ASN A 144 -13.56 22.63 1.04
N PHE A 145 -13.12 21.40 1.30
CA PHE A 145 -13.16 20.30 0.35
C PHE A 145 -14.08 19.20 0.87
N GLN A 146 -15.10 18.87 0.08
CA GLN A 146 -15.92 17.69 0.28
C GLN A 146 -15.16 16.48 -0.27
N LEU A 147 -14.75 15.53 0.60
CA LEU A 147 -14.11 14.31 0.12
C LEU A 147 -15.10 13.50 -0.74
N PRO A 148 -14.65 12.90 -1.85
CA PRO A 148 -15.50 12.08 -2.70
C PRO A 148 -16.21 10.98 -1.90
N LEU A 149 -17.45 10.67 -2.31
CA LEU A 149 -18.21 9.55 -1.78
C LEU A 149 -17.61 8.20 -2.23
N GLY A 150 -16.89 8.21 -3.36
CA GLY A 150 -16.19 7.04 -3.87
C GLY A 150 -15.11 6.54 -2.90
N ALA A 151 -14.75 5.27 -3.05
CA ALA A 151 -13.79 4.62 -2.17
C ALA A 151 -12.39 5.24 -2.31
N LEU A 152 -12.02 6.13 -1.40
CA LEU A 152 -10.64 6.51 -1.18
C LEU A 152 -9.93 5.36 -0.45
N PRO A 153 -8.69 4.97 -0.82
CA PRO A 153 -7.91 4.07 0.02
C PRO A 153 -7.49 4.72 1.34
N SER A 154 -7.19 3.91 2.35
CA SER A 154 -6.58 4.41 3.59
C SER A 154 -5.16 4.91 3.31
N SER A 155 -4.71 5.89 4.09
CA SER A 155 -3.30 6.29 4.13
C SER A 155 -2.43 5.09 4.50
N PHE A 156 -1.30 4.94 3.81
CA PHE A 156 -0.47 3.75 3.91
C PHE A 156 1.00 4.06 3.62
N GLU A 157 1.91 3.41 4.37
CA GLU A 157 3.36 3.54 4.20
C GLU A 157 4.01 2.16 4.19
N SER A 158 4.93 1.94 3.26
CA SER A 158 5.72 0.71 3.16
C SER A 158 7.02 0.95 2.39
N THR A 159 7.89 -0.04 2.38
CA THR A 159 9.20 0.00 1.71
C THR A 159 9.09 0.28 0.21
N TYR A 160 8.09 -0.30 -0.47
CA TYR A 160 7.98 -0.24 -1.93
C TYR A 160 6.88 0.71 -2.42
N GLY A 161 6.17 1.39 -1.53
CA GLY A 161 5.09 2.29 -1.93
C GLY A 161 4.30 2.85 -0.78
N HIS A 162 3.52 3.87 -1.08
CA HIS A 162 2.73 4.62 -0.12
C HIS A 162 1.43 5.15 -0.73
N ILE A 163 0.49 5.51 0.13
CA ILE A 163 -0.75 6.23 -0.20
C ILE A 163 -0.81 7.44 0.71
N ARG A 164 -0.66 8.63 0.15
CA ARG A 164 -0.56 9.89 0.90
C ARG A 164 -1.60 10.88 0.44
N TYR A 165 -2.09 11.66 1.40
CA TYR A 165 -3.01 12.76 1.16
C TYR A 165 -2.44 14.04 1.74
N TRP A 166 -2.67 15.16 1.07
CA TRP A 166 -2.24 16.47 1.56
C TRP A 166 -3.08 17.58 0.94
N ILE A 167 -3.10 18.72 1.62
CA ILE A 167 -3.53 19.99 1.04
C ILE A 167 -2.29 20.73 0.58
N GLU A 168 -2.34 21.35 -0.59
CA GLU A 168 -1.28 22.20 -1.13
C GLU A 168 -1.87 23.56 -1.49
N ALA A 169 -1.33 24.63 -0.92
CA ALA A 169 -1.58 25.99 -1.38
C ALA A 169 -0.41 26.42 -2.27
N HIS A 170 -0.73 27.00 -3.42
CA HIS A 170 0.23 27.44 -4.43
C HIS A 170 -0.09 28.88 -4.85
N ILE A 171 0.87 29.77 -4.63
CA ILE A 171 0.84 31.14 -5.14
C ILE A 171 1.69 31.19 -6.40
N ARG A 172 1.07 31.55 -7.53
CA ARG A 172 1.76 31.94 -8.75
C ARG A 172 1.96 33.45 -8.77
N LYS A 173 3.19 33.89 -8.98
CA LYS A 173 3.57 35.30 -9.04
C LYS A 173 3.64 35.76 -10.49
N THR A 174 3.22 36.99 -10.77
CA THR A 174 3.22 37.55 -12.14
C THR A 174 4.60 37.96 -12.65
N ALA A 175 5.58 38.20 -11.77
CA ALA A 175 6.90 38.65 -12.17
C ALA A 175 7.78 37.49 -12.66
N PHE A 176 8.43 37.68 -13.82
CA PHE A 176 9.21 36.66 -14.54
C PHE A 176 10.37 36.03 -13.73
N PHE A 177 10.84 36.70 -12.68
CA PHE A 177 11.92 36.24 -11.79
C PHE A 177 11.45 35.86 -10.38
N ALA A 178 10.14 35.84 -10.13
CA ALA A 178 9.62 35.51 -8.81
C ALA A 178 9.35 34.01 -8.71
N PHE A 179 9.95 33.35 -7.71
CA PHE A 179 9.66 31.95 -7.41
C PHE A 179 8.25 31.81 -6.85
N ASP A 180 7.51 30.87 -7.44
CA ASP A 180 6.24 30.38 -6.92
C ASP A 180 6.43 29.88 -5.49
N GLU A 181 5.46 30.18 -4.63
CA GLU A 181 5.46 29.71 -3.26
C GLU A 181 4.45 28.59 -3.09
N ARG A 182 4.87 27.54 -2.37
CA ARG A 182 4.04 26.38 -2.07
C ARG A 182 4.16 26.02 -0.60
N THR A 183 3.05 25.67 0.00
CA THR A 183 3.02 25.06 1.33
C THR A 183 2.12 23.82 1.28
N ARG A 184 2.50 22.77 2.00
CA ARG A 184 1.79 21.49 2.02
C ARG A 184 1.47 21.11 3.45
N LEU A 185 0.28 20.56 3.65
CA LEU A 185 -0.17 20.02 4.92
C LEU A 185 -0.65 18.58 4.74
N PRO A 186 0.04 17.58 5.32
CA PRO A 186 -0.39 16.19 5.24
C PRO A 186 -1.77 15.95 5.86
N LEU A 187 -2.53 15.02 5.29
CA LEU A 187 -3.80 14.54 5.79
C LEU A 187 -3.74 13.03 6.04
N GLN A 188 -4.48 12.56 7.04
CA GLN A 188 -4.69 11.14 7.28
C GLN A 188 -6.11 10.76 6.86
N ILE A 189 -6.21 9.71 6.03
CA ILE A 189 -7.48 9.16 5.56
C ILE A 189 -7.60 7.72 6.07
N ARG A 190 -8.75 7.40 6.70
CA ARG A 190 -9.12 6.05 7.09
C ARG A 190 -10.36 5.64 6.31
N ALA A 191 -10.24 4.56 5.55
CA ALA A 191 -11.31 4.09 4.68
C ALA A 191 -11.67 2.63 4.97
N PRO A 192 -12.93 2.23 4.74
CA PRO A 192 -13.32 0.83 4.90
C PRO A 192 -12.59 -0.06 3.89
N ALA A 193 -12.46 -1.34 4.23
CA ALA A 193 -12.07 -2.37 3.26
C ALA A 193 -13.15 -2.48 2.18
N LEU A 194 -12.77 -2.63 0.91
CA LEU A 194 -13.73 -2.91 -0.16
C LEU A 194 -13.99 -4.41 -0.25
N ALA A 195 -14.78 -4.88 0.71
CA ALA A 195 -15.29 -6.24 0.81
C ALA A 195 -16.80 -6.20 1.00
N SER A 196 -17.51 -7.19 0.46
CA SER A 196 -18.97 -7.27 0.68
C SER A 196 -19.28 -7.74 2.11
N PRO A 197 -20.44 -7.37 2.70
CA PRO A 197 -20.85 -7.91 3.99
C PRO A 197 -20.90 -9.44 4.02
N GLN A 198 -21.26 -10.07 2.89
CA GLN A 198 -21.25 -11.52 2.76
C GLN A 198 -19.84 -12.08 2.84
N GLU A 199 -18.88 -11.49 2.11
CA GLU A 199 -17.47 -11.90 2.11
C GLU A 199 -16.87 -11.82 3.52
N LEU A 200 -17.17 -10.74 4.27
CA LEU A 200 -16.71 -10.52 5.64
C LEU A 200 -17.34 -11.49 6.65
N ALA A 201 -18.55 -12.00 6.38
CA ALA A 201 -19.28 -12.91 7.26
C ALA A 201 -18.95 -14.38 7.02
N MET A 202 -18.23 -14.73 5.94
CA MET A 202 -17.89 -16.12 5.63
C MET A 202 -17.01 -16.73 6.72
N PRO A 203 -17.30 -17.93 7.24
CA PRO A 203 -16.37 -18.64 8.10
C PRO A 203 -15.13 -19.06 7.29
N ALA A 204 -13.96 -19.10 7.93
CA ALA A 204 -12.76 -19.66 7.32
C ALA A 204 -12.27 -20.86 8.11
N VAL A 205 -12.07 -21.97 7.39
CA VAL A 205 -11.66 -23.27 7.93
C VAL A 205 -10.62 -23.87 7.01
N ASN A 206 -9.57 -24.44 7.59
CA ASN A 206 -8.58 -25.18 6.85
C ASN A 206 -7.93 -26.23 7.77
N SER A 207 -7.31 -27.25 7.19
CA SER A 207 -6.65 -28.31 7.93
C SER A 207 -5.42 -28.84 7.21
N ALA A 208 -4.49 -29.37 8.00
CA ALA A 208 -3.28 -30.00 7.52
C ALA A 208 -2.95 -31.21 8.40
N GLN A 209 -2.25 -32.17 7.82
CA GLN A 209 -1.76 -33.34 8.54
C GLN A 209 -0.38 -33.73 8.06
N LYS A 210 0.40 -34.37 8.94
CA LYS A 210 1.66 -35.00 8.58
C LYS A 210 2.02 -36.11 9.55
N THR A 211 3.08 -36.85 9.23
CA THR A 211 3.64 -37.87 10.11
C THR A 211 4.90 -37.35 10.80
N VAL A 212 5.04 -37.58 12.11
CA VAL A 212 6.16 -37.07 12.93
C VAL A 212 6.88 -38.23 13.64
N GLY A 213 8.21 -38.29 13.51
CA GLY A 213 9.08 -39.28 14.16
C GLY A 213 9.97 -40.04 13.17
N LEU A 214 11.08 -40.59 13.67
CA LEU A 214 11.97 -41.48 12.91
C LEU A 214 11.56 -42.93 13.17
N PHE A 215 11.42 -43.75 12.10
CA PHE A 215 11.03 -45.17 12.14
C PHE A 215 9.73 -45.46 12.92
N GLY A 216 8.60 -45.54 12.21
CA GLY A 216 7.27 -45.72 12.84
C GLY A 216 6.63 -44.40 13.27
N GLY A 217 6.78 -43.37 12.43
CA GLY A 217 6.23 -42.04 12.67
C GLY A 217 4.72 -42.05 12.96
N GLN A 218 4.28 -41.09 13.77
CA GLN A 218 2.91 -41.00 14.25
C GLN A 218 2.17 -39.85 13.57
N PRO A 219 0.87 -40.00 13.28
CA PRO A 219 0.10 -38.95 12.64
C PRO A 219 -0.10 -37.76 13.58
N LEU A 220 -0.07 -36.57 12.98
CA LEU A 220 -0.36 -35.29 13.59
C LEU A 220 -1.31 -34.54 12.65
N SER A 221 -2.45 -34.08 13.15
CA SER A 221 -3.34 -33.21 12.39
C SER A 221 -3.68 -31.94 13.15
N LEU A 222 -3.89 -30.86 12.39
CA LEU A 222 -4.33 -29.56 12.88
C LEU A 222 -5.44 -29.08 11.93
N ARG A 223 -6.58 -28.69 12.49
CA ARG A 223 -7.63 -27.93 11.82
C ARG A 223 -7.83 -26.62 12.56
N ALA A 224 -7.83 -25.51 11.85
CA ALA A 224 -8.06 -24.19 12.42
C ALA A 224 -9.33 -23.58 11.83
N GLU A 225 -10.11 -22.92 12.67
CA GLU A 225 -11.38 -22.29 12.32
C GLU A 225 -11.51 -20.90 12.92
N ILE A 226 -12.05 -19.98 12.14
CA ILE A 226 -12.51 -18.68 12.59
C ILE A 226 -13.96 -18.49 12.13
N ALA A 227 -14.78 -17.89 13.00
CA ALA A 227 -16.22 -17.77 12.77
C ALA A 227 -16.59 -16.90 11.56
N ARG A 228 -15.70 -15.96 11.19
CA ARG A 228 -15.84 -15.06 10.05
C ARG A 228 -14.46 -14.63 9.55
N THR A 229 -14.36 -14.14 8.32
CA THR A 229 -13.11 -13.61 7.73
C THR A 229 -12.88 -12.15 8.09
N GLY A 230 -13.94 -11.37 8.34
CA GLY A 230 -13.88 -9.93 8.62
C GLY A 230 -13.61 -9.59 10.08
N HIS A 231 -12.53 -8.84 10.33
CA HIS A 231 -12.12 -8.42 11.67
C HIS A 231 -11.66 -6.96 11.72
N ALA A 232 -12.15 -6.20 12.69
CA ALA A 232 -11.69 -4.83 12.92
C ALA A 232 -10.25 -4.81 13.43
N VAL A 233 -9.45 -3.85 12.95
CA VAL A 233 -8.15 -3.54 13.56
C VAL A 233 -8.32 -3.15 15.03
N GLY A 234 -7.40 -3.58 15.90
CA GLY A 234 -7.52 -3.40 17.36
C GLY A 234 -8.39 -4.44 18.08
N SER A 235 -9.16 -5.27 17.36
CA SER A 235 -9.95 -6.34 17.97
C SER A 235 -9.09 -7.57 18.33
N THR A 236 -9.65 -8.50 19.11
CA THR A 236 -9.01 -9.80 19.38
C THR A 236 -9.66 -10.89 18.54
N LEU A 237 -8.86 -11.55 17.71
CA LEU A 237 -9.28 -12.69 16.90
C LEU A 237 -9.29 -13.97 17.75
N GLN A 238 -10.41 -14.68 17.76
CA GLN A 238 -10.53 -15.99 18.37
C GLN A 238 -10.39 -17.08 17.30
N ILE A 239 -9.48 -18.02 17.54
CA ILE A 239 -9.14 -19.10 16.61
C ILE A 239 -9.38 -20.42 17.31
N THR A 240 -10.33 -21.22 16.81
CA THR A 240 -10.60 -22.55 17.34
C THR A 240 -9.71 -23.57 16.61
N CYS A 241 -8.97 -24.37 17.36
CA CYS A 241 -8.00 -25.31 16.83
C CYS A 241 -8.36 -26.73 17.29
N PHE A 242 -8.52 -27.64 16.35
CA PHE A 242 -8.72 -29.06 16.60
C PHE A 242 -7.41 -29.79 16.28
N VAL A 243 -6.85 -30.47 17.28
CA VAL A 243 -5.56 -31.14 17.18
C VAL A 243 -5.72 -32.62 17.50
N ASP A 244 -5.21 -33.49 16.62
CA ASP A 244 -4.99 -34.92 16.91
C ASP A 244 -3.47 -35.16 16.92
N ASN A 245 -2.87 -35.17 18.11
CA ASN A 245 -1.45 -35.41 18.31
C ASN A 245 -1.21 -36.84 18.78
N ARG A 246 -0.96 -37.77 17.85
CA ARG A 246 -0.60 -39.15 18.20
C ARG A 246 0.89 -39.35 18.41
N SER A 247 1.67 -38.28 18.34
CA SER A 247 3.11 -38.35 18.56
C SER A 247 3.45 -38.42 20.06
N LYS A 248 4.72 -38.73 20.33
CA LYS A 248 5.29 -38.81 21.69
C LYS A 248 5.75 -37.46 22.23
N LYS A 249 5.56 -36.35 21.49
CA LYS A 249 6.03 -35.01 21.87
C LYS A 249 4.85 -34.10 22.15
N ALA A 250 4.95 -33.33 23.23
CA ALA A 250 4.09 -32.16 23.43
C ALA A 250 4.48 -31.07 22.43
N MET A 251 3.50 -30.31 21.95
CA MET A 251 3.68 -29.30 20.90
C MET A 251 3.00 -27.99 21.29
N GLN A 252 3.67 -26.88 21.01
CA GLN A 252 3.15 -25.56 21.30
C GLN A 252 2.28 -25.09 20.13
N LEU A 253 1.02 -24.75 20.40
CA LEU A 253 0.14 -24.13 19.42
C LEU A 253 0.45 -22.64 19.29
N MET A 254 0.57 -22.15 18.06
CA MET A 254 0.97 -20.79 17.72
C MET A 254 0.04 -20.20 16.65
N ALA A 255 -0.20 -18.89 16.70
CA ALA A 255 -0.83 -18.15 15.62
C ALA A 255 0.00 -16.93 15.26
N THR A 256 0.20 -16.67 13.97
CA THR A 256 0.87 -15.48 13.45
C THR A 256 0.00 -14.81 12.41
N LEU A 257 -0.22 -13.51 12.54
CA LEU A 257 -0.85 -12.70 11.52
C LEU A 257 0.22 -12.08 10.63
N ARG A 258 0.14 -12.35 9.33
CA ARG A 258 0.98 -11.77 8.29
C ARG A 258 0.20 -10.80 7.42
N GLN A 259 0.86 -9.72 7.03
CA GLN A 259 0.38 -8.76 6.06
C GLN A 259 1.14 -8.96 4.75
N GLU A 260 0.43 -9.36 3.70
CA GLU A 260 0.95 -9.49 2.35
C GLU A 260 0.51 -8.27 1.54
N VAL A 261 1.47 -7.46 1.09
CA VAL A 261 1.22 -6.26 0.29
C VAL A 261 1.74 -6.49 -1.12
N ASP A 262 0.82 -6.46 -2.09
CA ASP A 262 1.14 -6.53 -3.52
C ASP A 262 1.21 -5.10 -4.09
N PHE A 263 2.34 -4.78 -4.72
CA PHE A 263 2.60 -3.55 -5.48
C PHE A 263 2.62 -3.87 -6.97
N PHE A 264 1.96 -3.04 -7.79
CA PHE A 264 1.81 -3.27 -9.22
C PHE A 264 2.34 -2.08 -10.03
N ALA A 265 3.30 -2.33 -10.91
CA ALA A 265 3.88 -1.31 -11.79
C ALA A 265 4.42 -1.92 -13.08
N ASN A 266 4.14 -1.28 -14.21
CA ASN A 266 4.60 -1.67 -15.55
C ASN A 266 4.35 -3.16 -15.86
N GLY A 267 3.15 -3.66 -15.54
CA GLY A 267 2.76 -5.06 -15.72
C GLY A 267 3.44 -6.07 -14.77
N SER A 268 4.33 -5.59 -13.90
CA SER A 268 5.06 -6.42 -12.92
C SER A 268 4.46 -6.27 -11.53
N LYS A 269 4.68 -7.29 -10.68
CA LYS A 269 4.18 -7.33 -9.31
C LYS A 269 5.31 -7.59 -8.32
N ARG A 270 5.42 -6.76 -7.29
CA ARG A 270 6.29 -6.99 -6.13
C ARG A 270 5.43 -7.31 -4.91
N ARG A 271 5.78 -8.37 -4.17
CA ARG A 271 5.13 -8.69 -2.90
C ARG A 271 6.06 -8.37 -1.74
N SER A 272 5.50 -7.75 -0.70
CA SER A 272 6.08 -7.68 0.64
C SER A 272 5.26 -8.56 1.58
N ASP A 273 5.92 -9.24 2.50
CA ASP A 273 5.27 -10.06 3.54
C ASP A 273 5.90 -9.71 4.89
N GLU A 274 5.06 -9.30 5.84
CA GLU A 274 5.48 -8.90 7.17
C GLU A 274 4.62 -9.56 8.25
N LYS A 275 5.26 -10.06 9.32
CA LYS A 275 4.55 -10.54 10.51
C LYS A 275 4.14 -9.34 11.36
N ILE A 276 2.84 -9.13 11.52
CA ILE A 276 2.30 -7.97 12.25
C ILE A 276 1.76 -8.33 13.63
N ALA A 277 1.45 -9.60 13.90
CA ALA A 277 1.11 -10.07 15.24
C ALA A 277 1.44 -11.55 15.42
N LYS A 278 1.64 -11.98 16.68
CA LYS A 278 1.86 -13.37 17.06
C LYS A 278 1.29 -13.63 18.45
N SER A 279 0.62 -14.77 18.62
CA SER A 279 0.12 -15.26 19.90
C SER A 279 0.52 -16.70 20.17
N MET A 280 0.70 -16.99 21.45
CA MET A 280 0.90 -18.34 21.97
C MET A 280 -0.40 -18.90 22.53
N GLY A 281 -0.79 -20.07 22.02
CA GLY A 281 -1.92 -20.83 22.53
C GLY A 281 -1.51 -21.80 23.65
N PRO A 282 -2.39 -22.76 23.97
CA PRO A 282 -2.07 -23.87 24.87
C PRO A 282 -1.03 -24.82 24.27
N THR A 283 -0.28 -25.51 25.14
CA THR A 283 0.55 -26.65 24.74
C THR A 283 -0.34 -27.89 24.65
N VAL A 284 -0.29 -28.60 23.52
CA VAL A 284 -0.99 -29.88 23.34
C VAL A 284 -0.06 -31.02 23.74
N GLY A 285 -0.50 -31.84 24.69
CA GLY A 285 0.25 -33.00 25.17
C GLY A 285 0.49 -34.07 24.10
N ALA A 286 1.42 -34.98 24.39
CA ALA A 286 1.60 -36.19 23.59
C ALA A 286 0.34 -37.07 23.65
N HIS A 287 0.07 -37.84 22.59
CA HIS A 287 -1.06 -38.77 22.52
C HIS A 287 -2.42 -38.16 22.92
N THR A 288 -2.65 -36.91 22.53
CA THR A 288 -3.81 -36.12 22.94
C THR A 288 -4.61 -35.67 21.73
N VAL A 289 -5.94 -35.77 21.85
CA VAL A 289 -6.89 -35.08 20.97
C VAL A 289 -7.46 -33.90 21.76
N ALA A 290 -7.33 -32.69 21.23
CA ALA A 290 -7.71 -31.46 21.93
C ALA A 290 -8.45 -30.49 21.02
N THR A 291 -9.36 -29.73 21.62
CA THR A 291 -9.98 -28.54 21.02
C THR A 291 -9.57 -27.35 21.85
N GLU A 292 -8.74 -26.49 21.28
CA GLU A 292 -8.13 -25.36 21.98
C GLU A 292 -8.47 -24.04 21.29
N VAL A 293 -8.36 -22.93 22.03
CA VAL A 293 -8.58 -21.58 21.50
C VAL A 293 -7.33 -20.74 21.63
N ILE A 294 -6.97 -20.03 20.56
CA ILE A 294 -5.95 -18.99 20.58
C ILE A 294 -6.63 -17.62 20.50
N LEU A 295 -6.19 -16.69 21.35
CA LEU A 295 -6.58 -15.29 21.30
C LEU A 295 -5.44 -14.48 20.66
N LEU A 296 -5.71 -13.86 19.51
CA LEU A 296 -4.73 -13.07 18.76
C LEU A 296 -5.16 -11.60 18.69
N PRO A 297 -4.55 -10.70 19.47
CA PRO A 297 -4.79 -9.27 19.37
C PRO A 297 -4.33 -8.74 18.00
N ILE A 298 -5.23 -8.09 17.27
CA ILE A 298 -4.92 -7.44 15.98
C ILE A 298 -4.41 -6.02 16.26
N PRO A 299 -3.24 -5.62 15.75
CA PRO A 299 -2.74 -4.27 15.97
C PRO A 299 -3.67 -3.20 15.39
N LEU A 300 -3.85 -2.09 16.11
CA LEU A 300 -4.58 -0.92 15.59
C LEU A 300 -3.86 -0.27 14.39
N THR A 301 -2.55 -0.52 14.26
CA THR A 301 -1.69 -0.01 13.18
C THR A 301 -1.70 -0.88 11.93
N ALA A 302 -2.44 -1.99 11.91
CA ALA A 302 -2.50 -2.87 10.74
C ALA A 302 -3.11 -2.12 9.55
N ALA A 303 -2.49 -2.24 8.37
CA ALA A 303 -2.93 -1.48 7.20
C ALA A 303 -4.20 -2.05 6.59
N VAL A 304 -5.15 -1.19 6.23
CA VAL A 304 -6.41 -1.58 5.57
C VAL A 304 -6.45 -0.95 4.18
N VAL A 305 -5.95 -1.71 3.19
CA VAL A 305 -5.94 -1.37 1.76
C VAL A 305 -6.46 -2.55 0.95
N TYR A 306 -7.56 -3.16 1.42
CA TYR A 306 -8.18 -4.31 0.76
C TYR A 306 -9.03 -3.83 -0.42
N ASN A 307 -8.56 -4.11 -1.63
CA ASN A 307 -9.21 -3.79 -2.91
C ASN A 307 -9.52 -2.29 -3.16
N SER A 308 -9.03 -1.37 -2.32
CA SER A 308 -9.31 0.06 -2.41
C SER A 308 -8.32 0.87 -3.25
N CYS A 309 -7.22 0.27 -3.68
CA CYS A 309 -6.23 0.91 -4.55
C CYS A 309 -5.80 -0.05 -5.68
N PRO A 310 -5.70 0.44 -6.94
CA PRO A 310 -5.38 -0.43 -8.07
C PRO A 310 -3.92 -0.91 -8.08
N ILE A 311 -3.00 -0.11 -7.54
CA ILE A 311 -1.55 -0.37 -7.62
C ILE A 311 -0.92 -0.83 -6.29
N ILE A 312 -1.63 -0.73 -5.18
CA ILE A 312 -1.20 -1.21 -3.86
C ILE A 312 -2.37 -1.98 -3.24
N ARG A 313 -2.17 -3.23 -2.85
CA ARG A 313 -3.22 -4.06 -2.24
C ARG A 313 -2.67 -4.78 -1.03
N ALA A 314 -3.29 -4.59 0.13
CA ALA A 314 -2.94 -5.30 1.36
C ALA A 314 -3.94 -6.44 1.60
N LYS A 315 -3.41 -7.64 1.84
CA LYS A 315 -4.14 -8.84 2.26
C LYS A 315 -3.55 -9.36 3.56
N HIS A 316 -4.36 -10.05 4.36
CA HIS A 316 -3.93 -10.58 5.64
C HIS A 316 -4.10 -12.08 5.68
N VAL A 317 -3.07 -12.75 6.20
CA VAL A 317 -2.99 -14.19 6.25
C VAL A 317 -2.71 -14.61 7.67
N LEU A 318 -3.59 -15.47 8.19
CA LEU A 318 -3.43 -16.10 9.49
C LEU A 318 -2.74 -17.45 9.30
N ASP A 319 -1.56 -17.58 9.90
CA ASP A 319 -0.78 -18.81 9.96
C ASP A 319 -0.89 -19.43 11.36
N VAL A 320 -1.65 -20.52 11.46
CA VAL A 320 -1.83 -21.29 12.68
C VAL A 320 -0.97 -22.54 12.59
N PHE A 321 -0.10 -22.77 13.56
CA PHE A 321 0.83 -23.89 13.48
C PHE A 321 1.14 -24.55 14.82
N LEU A 322 1.50 -25.83 14.76
CA LEU A 322 2.08 -26.57 15.87
C LEU A 322 3.60 -26.53 15.75
N SER A 323 4.26 -26.01 16.78
CA SER A 323 5.72 -25.98 16.85
C SER A 323 6.26 -27.34 17.26
N ILE A 324 7.11 -27.92 16.42
CA ILE A 324 7.61 -29.29 16.58
C ILE A 324 9.11 -29.28 16.82
N SER A 325 9.51 -29.64 18.03
CA SER A 325 10.93 -29.76 18.37
C SER A 325 11.63 -30.82 17.49
N GLY A 326 12.59 -30.38 16.67
CA GLY A 326 13.42 -31.26 15.82
C GLY A 326 12.76 -31.73 14.52
N SER A 327 11.73 -31.03 14.04
CA SER A 327 11.08 -31.27 12.74
C SER A 327 10.58 -29.92 12.21
N PHE A 328 10.23 -29.84 10.91
CA PHE A 328 9.43 -28.72 10.42
C PHE A 328 8.11 -28.63 11.19
N ASP A 329 7.53 -27.45 11.27
CA ASP A 329 6.24 -27.19 11.93
C ASP A 329 5.06 -27.62 11.04
N LEU A 330 3.87 -27.85 11.62
CA LEU A 330 2.66 -28.15 10.85
C LEU A 330 1.81 -26.88 10.76
N HIS A 331 1.71 -26.32 9.57
CA HIS A 331 1.03 -25.04 9.31
C HIS A 331 -0.35 -25.23 8.69
N VAL A 332 -1.29 -24.37 9.09
CA VAL A 332 -2.62 -24.20 8.51
C VAL A 332 -2.82 -22.72 8.23
N ILE A 333 -3.14 -22.40 6.97
CA ILE A 333 -3.24 -21.03 6.49
C ILE A 333 -4.72 -20.66 6.27
N LEU A 334 -5.14 -19.53 6.83
CA LEU A 334 -6.48 -18.95 6.66
C LEU A 334 -6.35 -17.52 6.11
N GLY A 335 -7.21 -17.16 5.16
CA GLY A 335 -7.33 -15.77 4.69
C GLY A 335 -8.26 -14.98 5.61
N ILE A 336 -7.86 -13.77 5.99
CA ILE A 336 -8.72 -12.84 6.74
C ILE A 336 -8.73 -11.46 6.06
N ILE A 337 -9.75 -10.67 6.37
CA ILE A 337 -9.92 -9.31 5.88
C ILE A 337 -9.97 -8.39 7.09
N LEU A 338 -8.99 -7.49 7.18
CA LEU A 338 -9.02 -6.45 8.21
C LEU A 338 -9.88 -5.27 7.78
N THR A 339 -10.67 -4.75 8.71
CA THR A 339 -11.54 -3.58 8.50
C THR A 339 -11.19 -2.45 9.47
N ASN A 340 -11.60 -1.24 9.11
CA ASN A 340 -11.36 -0.02 9.87
C ASN A 340 -12.53 0.38 10.77
N ASP A 341 -13.49 -0.52 11.00
CA ASP A 341 -14.78 -0.19 11.62
C ASP A 341 -14.77 -0.31 13.14
#